data_AF-A0A963QBH2-F1
#
_entry.id   AF-A0A963QBH2-F1
#
_cell.length_a   1.000
_cell.length_b   1.000
_cell.length_c   1.000
_cell.angle_alpha   90.00
_cell.angle_beta   90.00
_cell.angle_gamma   90.00
#
_symmetry.space_group_name_H-M   'P 1'
#
loop_
_entity.id
_entity.type
_entity.pdbx_description
1 polymer ?
#
loop_
_entity_poly.entity_id
_entity_poly.type
_entity_poly.pdbx_seq_one_letter_code
_entity_poly.pdbx_strand_id
1 'polypeptide(L)'
;MQAPRVAMVGAGYFARFQLEGWRDCGVKVVALCDTRQERAQALAQEFDIPFVVDDAQVLLDTAEPTLLDVVLPPAAQDAVVTAALAR
;
A
#
# COMPACT_ATOMS: atom_id res chain seq x y z
N MET A 1 18.45 13.13 0.03
CA MET A 1 17.03 12.92 -0.31
C MET A 1 16.38 12.21 0.87
N GLN A 2 15.15 12.55 1.25
CA GLN A 2 14.44 11.83 2.33
C GLN A 2 14.03 10.44 1.83
N ALA A 3 13.97 9.45 2.72
CA ALA A 3 13.49 8.11 2.38
C ALA A 3 12.01 8.17 1.95
N PRO A 4 11.58 7.40 0.94
CA PRO A 4 10.20 7.45 0.47
C PRO A 4 9.25 6.90 1.54
N ARG A 5 8.11 7.59 1.72
CA ARG A 5 6.94 7.08 2.44
C ARG A 5 6.12 6.25 1.47
N VAL A 6 6.37 4.94 1.46
CA VAL A 6 5.65 4.03 0.58
C VAL A 6 4.34 3.59 1.23
N ALA A 7 3.23 3.74 0.52
CA ALA A 7 1.98 3.08 0.86
C ALA A 7 1.58 2.11 -0.25
N MET A 8 0.91 1.03 0.11
CA MET A 8 0.51 -0.02 -0.83
C MET A 8 -1.00 -0.23 -0.83
N VAL A 9 -1.59 -0.41 -2.00
CA VAL A 9 -3.01 -0.73 -2.17
C VAL A 9 -3.13 -2.08 -2.87
N GLY A 10 -3.69 -3.06 -2.17
CA GLY A 10 -3.79 -4.46 -2.57
C GLY A 10 -2.99 -5.38 -1.64
N ALA A 11 -3.67 -6.32 -1.00
CA ALA A 11 -3.15 -7.41 -0.18
C ALA A 11 -3.44 -8.79 -0.81
N GLY A 12 -3.53 -8.81 -2.15
CA GLY A 12 -3.76 -10.02 -2.94
C GLY A 12 -2.50 -10.85 -3.15
N TYR A 13 -2.56 -11.79 -4.10
CA TYR A 13 -1.47 -12.74 -4.39
C TYR A 13 -0.09 -12.09 -4.57
N PHE A 14 -0.02 -10.95 -5.27
CA PHE A 14 1.25 -10.28 -5.57
C PHE A 14 1.79 -9.41 -4.43
N ALA A 15 0.98 -9.11 -3.42
CA ALA A 15 1.32 -8.15 -2.38
C ALA A 15 2.55 -8.56 -1.57
N ARG A 16 2.68 -9.86 -1.25
CA ARG A 16 3.86 -10.39 -0.57
C ARG A 16 5.15 -10.13 -1.34
N PHE A 17 5.17 -10.40 -2.64
CA PHE A 17 6.38 -10.22 -3.45
C PHE A 17 6.78 -8.74 -3.56
N GLN A 18 5.79 -7.84 -3.62
CA GLN A 18 6.04 -6.39 -3.59
C GLN A 18 6.63 -5.95 -2.25
N LEU A 19 6.06 -6.42 -1.13
CA LEU A 19 6.58 -6.13 0.21
C LEU A 19 7.99 -6.68 0.44
N GLU A 20 8.30 -7.87 -0.07
CA GLU A 20 9.65 -8.43 -0.06
C GLU A 20 10.62 -7.55 -0.85
N GLY A 21 10.22 -7.09 -2.05
CA GLY A 21 11.01 -6.17 -2.86
C GLY A 21 11.31 -4.85 -2.14
N TRP A 22 10.31 -4.24 -1.50
CA TRP A 22 10.53 -3.02 -0.70
C TRP A 22 11.49 -3.23 0.46
N ARG A 23 11.35 -4.36 1.19
CA ARG A 23 12.25 -4.75 2.27
C ARG A 23 13.68 -4.94 1.77
N ASP A 24 13.87 -5.60 0.63
CA ASP A 24 15.18 -5.82 0.01
C ASP A 24 15.82 -4.51 -0.46
N CYS A 25 15.01 -3.52 -0.87
CA CYS A 25 15.45 -2.15 -1.12
C CYS A 25 15.74 -1.34 0.16
N GLY A 26 15.50 -1.88 1.36
CA GLY A 26 15.65 -1.17 2.64
C GLY A 26 14.60 -0.07 2.86
N VAL A 27 13.47 -0.12 2.14
CA VAL A 27 12.38 0.85 2.23
C VAL A 27 11.24 0.26 3.05
N LYS A 28 10.71 1.04 4.00
CA LYS A 28 9.56 0.62 4.81
C LYS A 28 8.26 1.06 4.15
N VAL A 29 7.33 0.11 4.03
CA VAL A 29 5.93 0.41 3.71
C VAL A 29 5.23 0.86 4.98
N VAL A 30 4.66 2.07 4.96
CA VAL A 30 4.07 2.71 6.14
C VAL A 30 2.56 2.51 6.23
N ALA A 31 1.91 2.14 5.13
CA ALA A 31 0.48 1.91 5.07
C ALA A 31 0.11 0.83 4.05
N LEU A 32 -0.92 0.04 4.38
CA LEU A 32 -1.47 -0.99 3.51
C LEU A 32 -2.99 -0.90 3.47
N CYS A 33 -3.56 -0.89 2.26
CA CYS A 33 -5.00 -0.92 2.04
C CYS A 33 -5.42 -2.18 1.29
N ASP A 34 -6.47 -2.85 1.76
CA ASP A 34 -7.23 -3.84 0.97
C ASP A 34 -8.67 -3.89 1.49
N THR A 35 -9.64 -4.01 0.59
CA THR A 35 -11.06 -4.10 0.98
C THR A 35 -11.38 -5.34 1.81
N ARG A 36 -10.50 -6.35 1.77
CA ARG A 36 -10.50 -7.51 2.67
C ARG A 36 -9.47 -7.30 3.76
N GLN A 37 -9.92 -6.64 4.83
CA GLN A 37 -9.06 -6.18 5.92
C GLN A 37 -8.23 -7.30 6.55
N GLU A 38 -8.76 -8.53 6.62
CA GLU A 38 -8.05 -9.68 7.15
C GLU A 38 -6.75 -10.02 6.39
N ARG A 39 -6.74 -9.81 5.07
CA ARG A 39 -5.55 -10.04 4.23
C ARG A 39 -4.49 -8.98 4.48
N ALA A 40 -4.92 -7.72 4.52
CA ALA A 40 -4.04 -6.59 4.78
C ALA A 40 -3.43 -6.68 6.19
N GLN A 41 -4.23 -7.03 7.20
CA GLN A 41 -3.74 -7.22 8.56
C GLN A 41 -2.70 -8.34 8.68
N ALA A 42 -2.90 -9.48 8.01
CA ALA A 42 -1.94 -10.57 8.03
C ALA A 42 -0.57 -10.16 7.45
N LEU A 43 -0.57 -9.48 6.31
CA LEU A 43 0.67 -8.96 5.72
C LEU A 43 1.26 -7.83 6.57
N ALA A 44 0.44 -6.96 7.14
CA ALA A 44 0.93 -5.88 7.98
C ALA A 44 1.63 -6.38 9.24
N GLN A 45 1.11 -7.44 9.87
CA GLN A 45 1.77 -8.11 11.00
C GLN A 45 3.11 -8.72 10.60
N GLU A 46 3.20 -9.32 9.41
CA GLU A 46 4.42 -9.98 8.93
C GLU A 46 5.52 -8.99 8.53
N PHE A 47 5.14 -7.83 7.98
CA PHE A 47 6.07 -6.83 7.44
C PHE A 47 6.17 -5.56 8.29
N ASP A 48 5.66 -5.60 9.53
CA ASP A 48 5.65 -4.48 10.49
C ASP A 48 5.05 -3.17 9.93
N ILE A 49 3.94 -3.27 9.20
CA ILE A 49 3.25 -2.13 8.59
C ILE A 49 2.29 -1.52 9.62
N PRO A 50 2.50 -0.26 10.05
CA PRO A 50 1.80 0.29 11.21
C PRO A 50 0.36 0.76 10.93
N PHE A 51 -0.01 0.96 9.66
CA PHE A 51 -1.31 1.50 9.29
C PHE A 51 -2.01 0.60 8.27
N VAL A 52 -3.19 0.11 8.64
CA VAL A 52 -4.01 -0.74 7.78
C VAL A 52 -5.42 -0.20 7.71
N VAL A 53 -5.93 -0.01 6.50
CA VAL A 53 -7.29 0.46 6.23
C VAL A 53 -7.91 -0.33 5.08
N ASP A 54 -9.19 -0.16 4.85
CA ASP A 54 -9.97 -0.80 3.78
C ASP A 54 -10.39 0.16 2.66
N ASP A 55 -10.06 1.44 2.80
CA ASP A 55 -10.31 2.50 1.82
C ASP A 55 -9.01 3.20 1.39
N ALA A 56 -8.77 3.22 0.07
CA ALA A 56 -7.61 3.84 -0.52
C ALA A 56 -7.59 5.38 -0.35
N GLN A 57 -8.75 6.04 -0.28
CA GLN A 57 -8.81 7.49 -0.03
C GLN A 57 -8.30 7.81 1.38
N VAL A 58 -8.76 7.03 2.37
CA VAL A 58 -8.31 7.15 3.76
C VAL A 58 -6.80 6.89 3.87
N LEU A 59 -6.30 5.89 3.14
CA LEU A 59 -4.86 5.63 3.05
C LEU A 59 -4.10 6.84 2.49
N LEU A 60 -4.56 7.43 1.38
CA LEU A 60 -3.90 8.57 0.76
C LEU A 60 -3.90 9.81 1.66
N ASP A 61 -5.03 10.10 2.31
CA ASP A 61 -5.18 11.29 3.17
C ASP A 61 -4.42 11.17 4.50
N THR A 62 -4.36 9.96 5.07
CA THR A 62 -3.74 9.76 6.39
C THR A 62 -2.25 9.48 6.27
N ALA A 63 -1.87 8.62 5.31
CA ALA A 63 -0.49 8.18 5.16
C ALA A 63 0.34 9.12 4.27
N GLU A 64 -0.29 10.10 3.61
CA GLU A 64 0.29 11.07 2.66
C GLU A 64 1.56 10.53 1.97
N PRO A 65 1.43 9.42 1.23
CA PRO A 65 2.60 8.73 0.71
C PRO A 65 3.32 9.57 -0.34
N THR A 66 4.65 9.50 -0.35
CA THR A 66 5.45 10.08 -1.44
C THR A 66 5.59 9.11 -2.62
N LEU A 67 5.20 7.85 -2.42
CA LEU A 67 5.15 6.81 -3.43
C LEU A 67 4.00 5.85 -3.11
N LEU A 68 3.16 5.57 -4.11
CA LEU A 68 2.06 4.61 -4.01
C LEU A 68 2.36 3.37 -4.86
N ASP A 69 2.32 2.20 -4.24
CA ASP A 69 2.41 0.91 -4.92
C ASP A 69 1.01 0.32 -5.11
N VAL A 70 0.56 0.21 -6.36
CA VAL A 70 -0.80 -0.22 -6.70
C VAL A 70 -0.78 -1.67 -7.17
N VAL A 71 -1.10 -2.58 -6.25
CA VAL A 71 -1.04 -4.04 -6.42
C VAL A 71 -2.44 -4.61 -6.62
N LEU A 72 -3.16 -4.03 -7.58
CA LEU A 72 -4.55 -4.36 -7.87
C LEU A 72 -4.71 -5.01 -9.25
N PRO A 73 -5.78 -5.79 -9.49
CA PRO A 73 -6.18 -6.18 -10.84
C PRO A 73 -6.40 -4.94 -11.73
N PRO A 74 -6.14 -5.00 -13.04
CA PRO A 74 -6.19 -3.83 -13.93
C PRO A 74 -7.49 -3.01 -13.83
N ALA A 75 -8.64 -3.69 -13.72
CA ALA A 75 -9.95 -3.03 -13.63
C ALA A 75 -10.15 -2.17 -12.36
N ALA A 76 -9.36 -2.41 -11.31
CA ALA A 76 -9.44 -1.67 -10.04
C ALA A 76 -8.33 -0.61 -9.89
N GLN A 77 -7.34 -0.58 -10.80
CA GLN A 77 -6.20 0.34 -10.69
C GLN A 77 -6.62 1.79 -10.97
N ASP A 78 -7.47 2.01 -11.97
CA ASP A 78 -7.85 3.35 -12.45
C ASP A 78 -8.35 4.28 -11.34
N ALA A 79 -9.27 3.78 -10.50
CA ALA A 79 -9.84 4.56 -9.41
C ALA A 79 -8.78 4.99 -8.37
N VAL A 80 -7.83 4.10 -8.05
CA VAL A 80 -6.79 4.37 -7.05
C VAL A 80 -5.70 5.28 -7.60
N VAL A 81 -5.28 5.06 -8.85
CA VAL A 81 -4.26 5.90 -9.51
C VAL A 81 -4.81 7.31 -9.73
N THR A 82 -6.05 7.45 -10.20
CA THR A 82 -6.70 8.76 -10.38
C THR A 82 -6.82 9.51 -9.06
N ALA A 83 -7.20 8.82 -7.97
CA ALA A 83 -7.23 9.41 -6.64
C ALA A 83 -5.86 9.90 -6.17
N ALA A 84 -4.81 9.13 -6.43
CA ALA A 84 -3.44 9.49 -6.06
C ALA A 84 -2.94 10.71 -6.84
N LEU A 85 -3.22 10.79 -8.14
CA LEU A 85 -2.80 11.90 -9.00
C LEU A 85 -3.54 13.21 -8.73
N ALA A 86 -4.68 13.16 -8.03
CA ALA A 86 -5.42 14.34 -7.63
C ALA A 86 -4.85 15.04 -6.38
N ARG A 87 -3.73 14.54 -5.83
CA ARG A 87 -3.06 15.03 -4.62
C ARG A 87 -1.68 15.61 -4.94
#